data_AF-A0A2J7Q2G7-F1
#
_entry.id   AF-A0A2J7Q2G7-F1
#
_cell.length_a   1.000
_cell.length_b   1.000
_cell.length_c   1.000
_cell.angle_alpha   90.00
_cell.angle_beta   90.00
_cell.angle_gamma   90.00
#
_symmetry.space_group_name_H-M   'P 1'
#
loop_
_entity.id
_entity.type
_entity.pdbx_description
1 polymer ?
#
loop_
_entity_poly.entity_id
_entity_poly.type
_entity_poly.pdbx_seq_one_letter_code
_entity_poly.pdbx_strand_id
1 'polypeptide(L)'
;MFYREVEVSDCMQTLFRGNSLGSKIMAFCFKIYGASYLQNLLEPLIRPLLEEPNQSFEVDPARLDPNEDIEENRRNLIALTQKVFDAIVSSSDKFPPQLRSMCHCLYQVLSKRFPLFPQNNIGAVGTVIFLRFINPAIVSPQEMSIVIKQVPSTVKRGLMLMSKILQNIANHVEFSKEQHMLPFNDFLRAHFEIGRRFFIQIASDCETVDQASHSMSFISDANILALHRLLWNHQEKIGDYLSSSRDHKAVGRRPFDKMATLLAYLGPPEHKPVDSHLLFSSYARWSSIDMSSNNFEEIMVKHNMHEKEEFKALKSLNIFYQAGTSKLGYPVFYYIARRYKLGETNGDLLIYHVILTLKPFCHSPFEVVVDFTHMCSVNRFRTEFLQKWFHVLPELAYENIHAAYIYNCNSWVREYTKFHDQLLAPLKGNRKLVFIEAPARLNDFIEPDQQRLPGATLSLDEDLKVFNSAHKLSPKDTKVYIKVSCKTGMKALGIMYVLFYLHEQKTTTVDNK
;
A
#
# COMPACT_ATOMS: atom_id res chain seq x y z
N MET A 1 11.58 6.69 19.74
CA MET A 1 10.30 7.38 20.01
C MET A 1 9.59 6.81 21.24
N PHE A 2 9.18 5.53 21.27
CA PHE A 2 8.37 4.98 22.37
C PHE A 2 8.91 5.26 23.78
N TYR A 3 10.22 5.18 24.02
CA TYR A 3 10.82 5.59 25.31
C TYR A 3 10.37 6.99 25.76
N ARG A 4 10.49 8.04 24.93
CA ARG A 4 10.06 9.40 25.27
C ARG A 4 8.54 9.52 25.50
N GLU A 5 7.73 8.80 24.72
CA GLU A 5 6.27 8.85 24.91
C GLU A 5 5.86 8.19 26.23
N VAL A 6 6.44 7.01 26.51
CA VAL A 6 6.21 6.26 27.76
C VAL A 6 6.75 7.02 28.97
N GLU A 7 7.87 7.72 28.83
CA GLU A 7 8.51 8.57 29.85
C GLU A 7 7.67 9.81 30.22
N VAL A 8 7.11 10.49 29.22
CA VAL A 8 6.32 11.74 29.38
C VAL A 8 4.86 11.47 29.79
N SER A 9 4.32 10.26 29.59
CA SER A 9 2.94 9.93 29.99
C SER A 9 2.83 9.77 31.51
N ASP A 10 1.92 10.48 32.18
CA ASP A 10 1.77 10.39 33.64
C ASP A 10 1.39 8.98 34.13
N CYS A 11 0.53 8.29 33.37
CA CYS A 11 0.08 6.93 33.71
C CYS A 11 -0.19 6.09 32.45
N MET A 12 -0.36 4.79 32.66
CA MET A 12 -0.64 3.82 31.60
C MET A 12 -1.98 4.08 30.88
N GLN A 13 -2.89 4.85 31.50
CA GLN A 13 -4.21 5.18 30.96
C GLN A 13 -4.21 6.43 30.08
N THR A 14 -3.18 7.29 30.13
CA THR A 14 -3.00 8.42 29.19
C THR A 14 -2.09 8.07 28.02
N LEU A 15 -1.29 7.01 28.17
CA LEU A 15 -0.35 6.48 27.17
C LEU A 15 -0.98 6.35 25.77
N PHE A 16 -0.34 6.99 24.77
CA PHE A 16 -0.82 7.06 23.38
C PHE A 16 -2.30 7.42 23.21
N ARG A 17 -2.95 8.14 24.15
CA ARG A 17 -4.29 8.71 23.91
C ARG A 17 -4.24 10.10 23.27
N GLY A 18 -3.13 10.83 23.41
CA GLY A 18 -2.91 12.14 22.78
C GLY A 18 -2.46 12.13 21.29
N ASN A 19 -2.39 13.32 20.69
CA ASN A 19 -2.01 13.55 19.28
C ASN A 19 -0.52 13.94 19.09
N SER A 20 0.36 13.19 19.73
CA SER A 20 1.82 13.35 19.72
C SER A 20 2.47 12.93 18.39
N LEU A 21 3.78 13.18 18.27
CA LEU A 21 4.59 12.61 17.18
C LEU A 21 4.70 11.08 17.31
N GLY A 22 4.81 10.55 18.54
CA GLY A 22 4.89 9.10 18.77
C GLY A 22 3.62 8.37 18.33
N SER A 23 2.44 8.93 18.64
CA SER A 23 1.16 8.33 18.27
C SER A 23 0.86 8.41 16.77
N LYS A 24 1.31 9.49 16.11
CA LYS A 24 1.25 9.62 14.63
C LYS A 24 2.18 8.64 13.92
N ILE A 25 3.43 8.47 14.37
CA ILE A 25 4.37 7.49 13.81
C ILE A 25 3.81 6.07 13.97
N MET A 26 3.28 5.74 15.15
CA MET A 26 2.69 4.42 15.40
C MET A 26 1.48 4.13 14.48
N ALA A 27 0.57 5.10 14.32
CA ALA A 27 -0.56 4.99 13.40
C ALA A 27 -0.13 4.83 11.93
N PHE A 28 0.97 5.48 11.53
CA PHE A 28 1.55 5.31 10.20
C PHE A 28 2.15 3.92 9.98
N CYS A 29 2.87 3.37 10.98
CA CYS A 29 3.36 1.99 10.96
C CYS A 29 2.22 0.96 10.90
N PHE A 30 1.14 1.17 11.67
CA PHE A 30 -0.08 0.37 11.59
C PHE A 30 -0.70 0.41 10.18
N LYS A 31 -0.81 1.59 9.56
CA LYS A 31 -1.35 1.70 8.20
C LYS A 31 -0.49 0.99 7.15
N ILE A 32 0.85 1.14 7.19
CA ILE A 32 1.74 0.52 6.19
C ILE A 32 1.82 -1.00 6.36
N TYR A 33 2.16 -1.51 7.55
CA TYR A 33 2.40 -2.94 7.74
C TYR A 33 1.11 -3.74 7.99
N GLY A 34 0.01 -3.06 8.33
CA GLY A 34 -1.22 -3.69 8.79
C GLY A 34 -2.42 -3.60 7.86
N ALA A 35 -2.39 -2.81 6.78
CA ALA A 35 -3.54 -2.65 5.88
C ALA A 35 -4.03 -3.98 5.29
N SER A 36 -3.12 -4.80 4.73
CA SER A 36 -3.49 -6.11 4.16
C SER A 36 -4.00 -7.10 5.22
N TYR A 37 -3.46 -7.04 6.46
CA TYR A 37 -3.97 -7.83 7.58
C TYR A 37 -5.41 -7.44 7.95
N LEU A 38 -5.67 -6.13 8.12
CA LEU A 38 -7.01 -5.63 8.44
C LEU A 38 -8.02 -5.91 7.32
N GLN A 39 -7.62 -5.79 6.06
CA GLN A 39 -8.50 -6.09 4.93
C GLN A 39 -8.91 -7.58 4.96
N ASN A 40 -7.94 -8.49 4.95
CA ASN A 40 -8.20 -9.94 4.96
C ASN A 40 -8.99 -10.41 6.20
N LEU A 41 -8.89 -9.67 7.33
CA LEU A 41 -9.60 -9.96 8.57
C LEU A 41 -11.03 -9.39 8.61
N LEU A 42 -11.20 -8.11 8.24
CA LEU A 42 -12.45 -7.37 8.45
C LEU A 42 -13.36 -7.34 7.21
N GLU A 43 -12.81 -7.39 5.99
CA GLU A 43 -13.62 -7.39 4.76
C GLU A 43 -14.67 -8.53 4.72
N PRO A 44 -14.34 -9.82 5.00
CA PRO A 44 -15.35 -10.89 4.99
C PRO A 44 -16.36 -10.82 6.15
N LEU A 45 -16.13 -9.95 7.15
CA LEU A 45 -17.01 -9.75 8.29
C LEU A 45 -17.94 -8.55 8.09
N ILE A 46 -17.45 -7.49 7.45
CA ILE A 46 -18.20 -6.26 7.18
C ILE A 46 -19.01 -6.38 5.88
N ARG A 47 -18.49 -7.03 4.83
CA ARG A 47 -19.19 -7.12 3.52
C ARG A 47 -20.63 -7.65 3.62
N PRO A 48 -20.95 -8.73 4.36
CA PRO A 48 -22.33 -9.21 4.48
C PRO A 48 -23.29 -8.17 5.08
N LEU A 49 -22.81 -7.34 6.03
CA LEU A 49 -23.61 -6.27 6.64
C LEU A 49 -23.97 -5.14 5.63
N LEU A 50 -23.26 -5.05 4.50
CA LEU A 50 -23.53 -4.12 3.41
C LEU A 50 -24.43 -4.72 2.32
N GLU A 51 -24.70 -6.03 2.40
CA GLU A 51 -25.50 -6.79 1.44
C GLU A 51 -26.87 -7.14 2.03
N GLU A 52 -26.96 -7.36 3.35
CA GLU A 52 -28.21 -7.55 4.11
C GLU A 52 -28.38 -6.46 5.21
N PRO A 53 -28.67 -5.18 4.86
CA PRO A 53 -28.72 -4.07 5.81
C PRO A 53 -29.99 -4.04 6.72
N ASN A 54 -30.74 -5.15 6.79
CA ASN A 54 -32.02 -5.25 7.50
C ASN A 54 -31.87 -5.48 9.02
N GLN A 55 -30.65 -5.65 9.52
CA GLN A 55 -30.39 -5.84 10.95
C GLN A 55 -30.10 -4.51 11.64
N SER A 56 -30.88 -4.17 12.66
CA SER A 56 -30.56 -3.07 13.58
C SER A 56 -29.66 -3.55 14.72
N PHE A 57 -28.92 -2.58 15.25
CA PHE A 57 -27.95 -2.72 16.33
C PHE A 57 -28.08 -1.56 17.33
N GLU A 58 -29.16 -0.76 17.25
CA GLU A 58 -29.37 0.35 18.17
C GLU A 58 -29.86 -0.15 19.53
N VAL A 59 -29.20 0.28 20.60
CA VAL A 59 -29.47 -0.18 21.96
C VAL A 59 -29.69 0.98 22.93
N ASP A 60 -29.55 2.23 22.48
CA ASP A 60 -29.93 3.42 23.24
C ASP A 60 -31.45 3.63 23.17
N PRO A 61 -32.23 3.48 24.28
CA PRO A 61 -33.70 3.57 24.23
C PRO A 61 -34.22 4.93 23.74
N ALA A 62 -33.39 5.98 23.81
CA ALA A 62 -33.72 7.31 23.29
C ALA A 62 -33.55 7.46 21.76
N ARG A 63 -33.15 6.39 21.06
CA ARG A 63 -32.90 6.35 19.60
C ARG A 63 -33.56 5.18 18.87
N LEU A 64 -34.19 4.28 19.62
CA LEU A 64 -34.84 3.08 19.11
C LEU A 64 -36.11 3.48 18.33
N ASP A 65 -36.28 2.96 17.12
CA ASP A 65 -37.53 3.16 16.37
C ASP A 65 -38.69 2.37 17.03
N PRO A 66 -39.94 2.86 16.99
CA PRO A 66 -41.07 2.24 17.73
C PRO A 66 -41.42 0.80 17.35
N ASN A 67 -40.82 0.27 16.28
CA ASN A 67 -41.04 -1.07 15.75
C ASN A 67 -39.86 -2.04 16.03
N GLU A 68 -38.77 -1.59 16.67
CA GLU A 68 -37.59 -2.41 16.95
C GLU A 68 -37.61 -3.02 18.37
N ASP A 69 -37.17 -4.27 18.51
CA ASP A 69 -36.90 -4.89 19.81
C ASP A 69 -35.45 -4.62 20.26
N ILE A 70 -35.31 -3.93 21.39
CA ILE A 70 -34.02 -3.65 22.03
C ILE A 70 -33.27 -4.92 22.48
N GLU A 71 -34.00 -5.99 22.81
CA GLU A 71 -33.39 -7.28 23.18
C GLU A 71 -32.91 -8.05 21.93
N GLU A 72 -33.59 -7.91 20.79
CA GLU A 72 -33.09 -8.36 19.48
C GLU A 72 -31.85 -7.60 19.05
N ASN A 73 -31.89 -6.27 19.04
CA ASN A 73 -30.74 -5.44 18.68
C ASN A 73 -29.52 -5.74 19.58
N ARG A 74 -29.74 -6.03 20.87
CA ARG A 74 -28.69 -6.46 21.80
C ARG A 74 -28.14 -7.85 21.44
N ARG A 75 -29.00 -8.83 21.13
CA ARG A 75 -28.58 -10.16 20.65
C ARG A 75 -27.76 -10.06 19.35
N ASN A 76 -28.22 -9.25 18.40
CA ASN A 76 -27.54 -9.00 17.12
C ASN A 76 -26.15 -8.38 17.34
N LEU A 77 -26.05 -7.36 18.21
CA LEU A 77 -24.78 -6.70 18.53
C LEU A 77 -23.81 -7.62 19.29
N ILE A 78 -24.30 -8.49 20.18
CA ILE A 78 -23.48 -9.52 20.85
C ILE A 78 -22.96 -10.53 19.82
N ALA A 79 -23.82 -11.08 18.96
CA ALA A 79 -23.43 -12.06 17.95
C ALA A 79 -22.41 -11.49 16.94
N LEU A 80 -22.60 -10.25 16.49
CA LEU A 80 -21.65 -9.53 15.64
C LEU A 80 -20.30 -9.31 16.37
N THR A 81 -20.34 -8.84 17.61
CA THR A 81 -19.12 -8.57 18.40
C THR A 81 -18.34 -9.86 18.67
N GLN A 82 -19.03 -10.96 19.00
CA GLN A 82 -18.43 -12.30 19.17
C GLN A 82 -17.70 -12.73 17.89
N LYS A 83 -18.41 -12.73 16.75
CA LYS A 83 -17.86 -13.15 15.45
C LYS A 83 -16.62 -12.34 15.04
N VAL A 84 -16.59 -11.04 15.34
CA VAL A 84 -15.43 -10.18 15.06
C VAL A 84 -14.30 -10.39 16.07
N PHE A 85 -14.62 -10.57 17.35
CA PHE A 85 -13.64 -10.85 18.39
C PHE A 85 -12.91 -12.18 18.16
N ASP A 86 -13.65 -13.26 17.87
CA ASP A 86 -13.08 -14.59 17.62
C ASP A 86 -12.19 -14.60 16.37
N ALA A 87 -12.57 -13.84 15.34
CA ALA A 87 -11.74 -13.65 14.15
C ALA A 87 -10.42 -12.91 14.47
N ILE A 88 -10.45 -11.87 15.32
CA ILE A 88 -9.25 -11.15 15.77
C ILE A 88 -8.34 -12.06 16.60
N VAL A 89 -8.90 -12.82 17.55
CA VAL A 89 -8.13 -13.70 18.44
C VAL A 89 -7.50 -14.86 17.67
N SER A 90 -8.22 -15.45 16.73
CA SER A 90 -7.72 -16.55 15.88
C SER A 90 -6.77 -16.10 14.75
N SER A 91 -6.60 -14.79 14.51
CA SER A 91 -5.64 -14.27 13.53
C SER A 91 -4.27 -13.90 14.13
N SER A 92 -3.96 -14.30 15.36
CA SER A 92 -2.67 -14.01 16.02
C SER A 92 -1.45 -14.54 15.26
N ASP A 93 -1.52 -15.73 14.67
CA ASP A 93 -0.45 -16.29 13.81
C ASP A 93 -0.21 -15.43 12.56
N LYS A 94 -1.31 -14.92 11.97
CA LYS A 94 -1.34 -14.08 10.76
C LYS A 94 -0.94 -12.63 11.02
N PHE A 95 -0.69 -12.25 12.29
CA PHE A 95 -0.34 -10.88 12.67
C PHE A 95 1.03 -10.47 12.08
N PRO A 96 1.15 -9.31 11.40
CA PRO A 96 2.38 -8.96 10.67
C PRO A 96 3.63 -8.93 11.57
N PRO A 97 4.75 -9.59 11.20
CA PRO A 97 5.96 -9.65 12.03
C PRO A 97 6.53 -8.26 12.40
N GLN A 98 6.42 -7.28 11.50
CA GLN A 98 6.81 -5.89 11.74
C GLN A 98 5.97 -5.24 12.86
N LEU A 99 4.68 -5.57 12.92
CA LEU A 99 3.79 -5.12 13.99
C LEU A 99 4.02 -5.92 15.28
N ARG A 100 4.27 -7.23 15.21
CA ARG A 100 4.64 -8.06 16.38
C ARG A 100 5.90 -7.51 17.06
N SER A 101 6.93 -7.20 16.27
CA SER A 101 8.15 -6.51 16.74
C SER A 101 7.86 -5.15 17.36
N MET A 102 6.96 -4.35 16.77
CA MET A 102 6.56 -3.05 17.33
C MET A 102 5.80 -3.18 18.66
N CYS A 103 4.92 -4.18 18.79
CA CYS A 103 4.19 -4.50 20.02
C CYS A 103 5.15 -4.97 21.12
N HIS A 104 6.07 -5.87 20.79
CA HIS A 104 7.12 -6.35 21.70
C HIS A 104 8.02 -5.20 22.17
N CYS A 105 8.47 -4.33 21.26
CA CYS A 105 9.26 -3.14 21.60
C CYS A 105 8.52 -2.22 22.57
N LEU A 106 7.21 -1.98 22.36
CA LEU A 106 6.39 -1.23 23.30
C LEU A 106 6.27 -1.93 24.67
N TYR A 107 6.07 -3.25 24.68
CA TYR A 107 6.03 -4.05 25.91
C TYR A 107 7.34 -3.99 26.71
N GLN A 108 8.50 -4.07 26.06
CA GLN A 108 9.81 -3.89 26.72
C GLN A 108 9.94 -2.50 27.36
N VAL A 109 9.55 -1.44 26.64
CA VAL A 109 9.65 -0.05 27.14
C VAL A 109 8.74 0.14 28.36
N LEU A 110 7.51 -0.37 28.31
CA LEU A 110 6.59 -0.34 29.45
C LEU A 110 7.12 -1.14 30.63
N SER A 111 7.65 -2.34 30.40
CA SER A 111 8.20 -3.20 31.46
C SER A 111 9.44 -2.60 32.13
N LYS A 112 10.20 -1.73 31.45
CA LYS A 112 11.30 -0.96 32.06
C LYS A 112 10.83 0.20 32.94
N ARG A 113 9.69 0.84 32.64
CA ARG A 113 9.13 1.95 33.45
C ARG A 113 8.21 1.47 34.57
N PHE A 114 7.51 0.36 34.36
CA PHE A 114 6.52 -0.21 35.28
C PHE A 114 6.79 -1.71 35.55
N PRO A 115 7.96 -2.08 36.11
CA PRO A 115 8.35 -3.48 36.30
C PRO A 115 7.42 -4.27 37.26
N LEU A 116 6.74 -3.58 38.17
CA LEU A 116 5.84 -4.18 39.16
C LEU A 116 4.50 -4.67 38.59
N PHE A 117 4.14 -4.30 37.36
CA PHE A 117 2.81 -4.56 36.79
C PHE A 117 2.85 -5.16 35.36
N PRO A 118 3.50 -6.32 35.14
CA PRO A 118 3.64 -6.93 33.81
C PRO A 118 2.28 -7.20 33.12
N GLN A 119 1.25 -7.60 33.88
CA GLN A 119 -0.10 -7.80 33.34
C GLN A 119 -0.78 -6.50 32.88
N ASN A 120 -0.45 -5.37 33.51
CA ASN A 120 -0.92 -4.06 33.06
C ASN A 120 -0.13 -3.59 31.83
N ASN A 121 1.17 -3.93 31.74
CA ASN A 121 2.02 -3.58 30.60
C ASN A 121 1.50 -4.23 29.31
N ILE A 122 1.11 -5.50 29.36
CA ILE A 122 0.53 -6.19 28.21
C ILE A 122 -0.89 -5.70 27.87
N GLY A 123 -1.70 -5.39 28.88
CA GLY A 123 -3.01 -4.75 28.69
C GLY A 123 -2.91 -3.35 28.06
N ALA A 124 -1.88 -2.58 28.39
CA ALA A 124 -1.62 -1.27 27.78
C ALA A 124 -1.19 -1.38 26.31
N VAL A 125 -0.41 -2.41 25.93
CA VAL A 125 -0.16 -2.71 24.50
C VAL A 125 -1.48 -3.00 23.80
N GLY A 126 -2.28 -3.93 24.33
CA GLY A 126 -3.58 -4.31 23.76
C GLY A 126 -4.56 -3.15 23.60
N THR A 127 -4.69 -2.31 24.63
CA THR A 127 -5.45 -1.05 24.62
C THR A 127 -5.06 -0.16 23.43
N VAL A 128 -3.76 -0.01 23.15
CA VAL A 128 -3.24 0.83 22.07
C VAL A 128 -3.44 0.20 20.70
N ILE A 129 -3.33 -1.13 20.57
CA ILE A 129 -3.65 -1.85 19.32
C ILE A 129 -5.13 -1.66 18.96
N PHE A 130 -6.04 -1.89 19.91
CA PHE A 130 -7.45 -1.67 19.65
C PHE A 130 -7.76 -0.19 19.34
N LEU A 131 -7.21 0.75 20.10
CA LEU A 131 -7.49 2.18 19.94
C LEU A 131 -6.96 2.79 18.64
N ARG A 132 -5.80 2.33 18.11
CA ARG A 132 -5.10 2.97 16.99
C ARG A 132 -4.94 2.13 15.73
N PHE A 133 -5.30 0.86 15.77
CA PHE A 133 -5.22 -0.03 14.61
C PHE A 133 -6.57 -0.66 14.28
N ILE A 134 -7.18 -1.38 15.22
CA ILE A 134 -8.37 -2.20 14.95
C ILE A 134 -9.66 -1.35 14.95
N ASN A 135 -9.95 -0.60 16.01
CA ASN A 135 -11.20 0.15 16.11
C ASN A 135 -11.37 1.26 15.07
N PRO A 136 -10.32 2.03 14.68
CA PRO A 136 -10.42 2.97 13.56
C PRO A 136 -10.83 2.31 12.24
N ALA A 137 -10.35 1.09 11.99
CA ALA A 137 -10.66 0.30 10.81
C ALA A 137 -12.08 -0.30 10.84
N ILE A 138 -12.59 -0.63 12.03
CA ILE A 138 -13.99 -1.05 12.23
C ILE A 138 -14.96 0.11 12.04
N VAL A 139 -14.65 1.31 12.55
CA VAL A 139 -15.55 2.48 12.51
C VAL A 139 -15.56 3.18 11.14
N SER A 140 -14.42 3.22 10.45
CA SER A 140 -14.25 3.84 9.14
C SER A 140 -13.56 2.89 8.14
N PRO A 141 -14.19 1.76 7.77
CA PRO A 141 -13.59 0.76 6.87
C PRO A 141 -13.38 1.30 5.45
N GLN A 142 -14.12 2.35 5.05
CA GLN A 142 -13.95 3.06 3.78
C GLN A 142 -12.63 3.86 3.73
N GLU A 143 -12.29 4.59 4.80
CA GLU A 143 -11.08 5.42 4.91
C GLU A 143 -9.79 4.58 5.01
N MET A 144 -9.95 3.33 5.47
CA MET A 144 -8.92 2.29 5.47
C MET A 144 -8.95 1.40 4.20
N SER A 145 -9.89 1.67 3.28
CA SER A 145 -10.06 0.96 2.00
C SER A 145 -10.23 -0.56 2.14
N ILE A 146 -10.97 -0.97 3.17
CA ILE A 146 -11.42 -2.35 3.45
C ILE A 146 -12.72 -2.65 2.68
N VAL A 147 -13.55 -1.63 2.46
CA VAL A 147 -14.76 -1.73 1.64
C VAL A 147 -14.83 -0.56 0.66
N ILE A 148 -15.30 -0.83 -0.57
CA ILE A 148 -15.44 0.16 -1.65
C ILE A 148 -16.81 0.85 -1.59
N LYS A 149 -17.88 0.10 -1.24
CA LYS A 149 -19.24 0.62 -1.09
C LYS A 149 -19.36 1.56 0.12
N GLN A 150 -20.28 2.51 0.06
CA GLN A 150 -20.62 3.36 1.20
C GLN A 150 -21.31 2.55 2.30
N VAL A 151 -20.91 2.76 3.56
CA VAL A 151 -21.51 2.07 4.71
C VAL A 151 -22.82 2.78 5.13
N PRO A 152 -23.96 2.08 5.23
CA PRO A 152 -25.21 2.65 5.74
C PRO A 152 -25.09 3.21 7.17
N SER A 153 -25.94 4.17 7.52
CA SER A 153 -25.97 4.79 8.86
C SER A 153 -26.21 3.77 9.98
N THR A 154 -27.14 2.83 9.77
CA THR A 154 -27.46 1.73 10.70
C THR A 154 -26.26 0.82 10.95
N VAL A 155 -25.63 0.32 9.88
CA VAL A 155 -24.42 -0.50 9.94
C VAL A 155 -23.28 0.26 10.62
N LYS A 156 -23.07 1.54 10.26
CA LYS A 156 -22.04 2.38 10.89
C LYS A 156 -22.29 2.59 12.39
N ARG A 157 -23.55 2.68 12.82
CA ARG A 157 -23.94 2.74 14.25
C ARG A 157 -23.61 1.43 14.97
N GLY A 158 -23.94 0.27 14.39
CA GLY A 158 -23.56 -1.04 14.92
C GLY A 158 -22.04 -1.22 15.05
N LEU A 159 -21.28 -0.87 14.00
CA LEU A 159 -19.81 -0.91 14.01
C LEU A 159 -19.21 0.03 15.08
N MET A 160 -19.77 1.22 15.28
CA MET A 160 -19.38 2.11 16.38
C MET A 160 -19.63 1.50 17.75
N LEU A 161 -20.81 0.92 17.99
CA LEU A 161 -21.15 0.29 19.28
C LEU A 161 -20.26 -0.94 19.56
N MET A 162 -20.05 -1.80 18.56
CA MET A 162 -19.10 -2.92 18.64
C MET A 162 -17.69 -2.43 18.98
N SER A 163 -17.21 -1.36 18.35
CA SER A 163 -15.88 -0.81 18.63
C SER A 163 -15.71 -0.33 20.09
N LYS A 164 -16.78 0.16 20.75
CA LYS A 164 -16.76 0.47 22.19
C LYS A 164 -16.62 -0.79 23.04
N ILE A 165 -17.38 -1.85 22.74
CA ILE A 165 -17.32 -3.12 23.48
C ILE A 165 -15.91 -3.71 23.36
N LEU A 166 -15.38 -3.81 22.13
CA LEU A 166 -14.01 -4.26 21.85
C LEU A 166 -12.94 -3.41 22.55
N GLN A 167 -13.09 -2.07 22.56
CA GLN A 167 -12.17 -1.19 23.29
C GLN A 167 -12.22 -1.45 24.81
N ASN A 168 -13.39 -1.72 25.38
CA ASN A 168 -13.53 -2.02 26.80
C ASN A 168 -12.96 -3.39 27.18
N ILE A 169 -13.08 -4.41 26.32
CA ILE A 169 -12.34 -5.68 26.47
C ILE A 169 -10.83 -5.39 26.51
N ALA A 170 -10.32 -4.61 25.55
CA ALA A 170 -8.89 -4.27 25.47
C ALA A 170 -8.38 -3.39 26.62
N ASN A 171 -9.26 -2.55 27.19
CA ASN A 171 -8.97 -1.74 28.38
C ASN A 171 -8.98 -2.56 29.69
N HIS A 172 -9.58 -3.76 29.71
CA HIS A 172 -10.01 -4.46 30.93
C HIS A 172 -10.93 -3.61 31.84
N VAL A 173 -11.94 -2.94 31.26
CA VAL A 173 -12.84 -2.03 32.00
C VAL A 173 -14.30 -2.26 31.61
N GLU A 174 -15.18 -2.29 32.60
CA GLU A 174 -16.64 -2.41 32.43
C GLU A 174 -17.33 -1.05 32.15
N PHE A 175 -18.51 -1.09 31.52
CA PHE A 175 -19.36 0.09 31.39
C PHE A 175 -19.94 0.48 32.75
N SER A 176 -19.89 1.79 33.05
CA SER A 176 -20.38 2.37 34.31
C SER A 176 -21.10 3.72 34.14
N LYS A 177 -21.04 4.33 32.94
CA LYS A 177 -21.62 5.65 32.63
C LYS A 177 -22.79 5.58 31.65
N GLU A 178 -22.68 4.73 30.64
CA GLU A 178 -23.68 4.58 29.59
C GLU A 178 -24.66 3.46 30.00
N GLN A 179 -25.83 3.83 30.52
CA GLN A 179 -26.82 2.89 31.05
C GLN A 179 -27.20 1.81 30.03
N HIS A 180 -27.39 2.19 28.76
CA HIS A 180 -27.68 1.26 27.67
C HIS A 180 -26.54 0.29 27.33
N MET A 181 -25.32 0.52 27.82
CA MET A 181 -24.18 -0.39 27.64
C MET A 181 -23.94 -1.34 28.84
N LEU A 182 -24.62 -1.14 29.98
CA LEU A 182 -24.46 -2.02 31.15
C LEU A 182 -24.79 -3.51 30.86
N PRO A 183 -25.78 -3.87 30.02
CA PRO A 183 -26.07 -5.27 29.70
C PRO A 183 -24.93 -6.04 29.01
N PHE A 184 -23.89 -5.36 28.49
CA PHE A 184 -22.73 -6.03 27.89
C PHE A 184 -21.64 -6.36 28.92
N ASN A 185 -21.75 -5.96 30.18
CA ASN A 185 -20.68 -6.18 31.17
C ASN A 185 -20.36 -7.65 31.42
N ASP A 186 -21.35 -8.54 31.40
CA ASP A 186 -21.11 -9.98 31.54
C ASP A 186 -20.35 -10.55 30.32
N PHE A 187 -20.67 -10.06 29.12
CA PHE A 187 -19.93 -10.36 27.88
C PHE A 187 -18.49 -9.82 27.94
N LEU A 188 -18.25 -8.63 28.49
CA LEU A 188 -16.90 -8.08 28.69
C LEU A 188 -16.07 -9.00 29.61
N ARG A 189 -16.63 -9.39 30.77
CA ARG A 189 -15.94 -10.26 31.75
C ARG A 189 -15.51 -11.59 31.15
N ALA A 190 -16.37 -12.22 30.35
CA ALA A 190 -16.05 -13.48 29.66
C ALA A 190 -14.85 -13.36 28.69
N HIS A 191 -14.67 -12.19 28.06
CA HIS A 191 -13.67 -12.00 27.01
C HIS A 191 -12.35 -11.36 27.46
N PHE A 192 -12.28 -10.75 28.65
CA PHE A 192 -11.06 -10.11 29.18
C PHE A 192 -9.81 -11.00 29.11
N GLU A 193 -9.85 -12.22 29.67
CA GLU A 193 -8.68 -13.13 29.68
C GLU A 193 -8.50 -13.91 28.36
N ILE A 194 -9.43 -13.79 27.41
CA ILE A 194 -9.24 -14.25 26.02
C ILE A 194 -8.44 -13.18 25.26
N GLY A 195 -8.84 -11.92 25.36
CA GLY A 195 -8.14 -10.78 24.76
C GLY A 195 -6.72 -10.62 25.28
N ARG A 196 -6.50 -10.83 26.59
CA ARG A 196 -5.15 -10.83 27.18
C ARG A 196 -4.23 -11.89 26.59
N ARG A 197 -4.73 -13.11 26.34
CA ARG A 197 -3.93 -14.17 25.71
C ARG A 197 -3.55 -13.82 24.27
N PHE A 198 -4.46 -13.21 23.51
CA PHE A 198 -4.14 -12.65 22.20
C PHE A 198 -3.04 -11.56 22.29
N PHE A 199 -3.12 -10.64 23.26
CA PHE A 199 -2.08 -9.62 23.45
C PHE A 199 -0.70 -10.22 23.73
N ILE A 200 -0.63 -11.27 24.56
CA ILE A 200 0.61 -12.01 24.82
C ILE A 200 1.18 -12.60 23.52
N GLN A 201 0.35 -13.21 22.66
CA GLN A 201 0.78 -13.80 21.37
C GLN A 201 1.25 -12.76 20.34
N ILE A 202 0.72 -11.53 20.35
CA ILE A 202 1.16 -10.46 19.44
C ILE A 202 2.30 -9.58 20.00
N ALA A 203 2.73 -9.80 21.24
CA ALA A 203 3.86 -9.10 21.86
C ALA A 203 4.98 -10.03 22.38
N SER A 204 4.81 -11.34 22.29
CA SER A 204 5.89 -12.32 22.52
C SER A 204 7.01 -12.14 21.49
N ASP A 205 8.23 -12.50 21.87
CA ASP A 205 9.40 -12.44 20.99
C ASP A 205 9.14 -13.15 19.66
N CYS A 206 9.29 -12.39 18.59
CA CYS A 206 9.59 -12.93 17.28
C CYS A 206 11.09 -12.80 17.13
N GLU A 207 11.79 -13.87 16.74
CA GLU A 207 13.15 -13.72 16.22
C GLU A 207 13.11 -12.63 15.14
N THR A 208 14.02 -11.67 15.23
CA THR A 208 14.20 -10.67 14.18
C THR A 208 14.76 -11.39 12.97
N VAL A 209 13.87 -11.89 12.11
CA VAL A 209 14.25 -12.45 10.82
C VAL A 209 14.97 -11.35 10.07
N ASP A 210 16.29 -11.45 9.98
CA ASP A 210 17.13 -10.57 9.16
C ASP A 210 16.85 -10.88 7.68
N GLN A 211 15.66 -10.48 7.23
CA GLN A 211 15.35 -10.23 5.83
C GLN A 211 16.16 -9.01 5.42
N ALA A 212 17.43 -9.29 5.14
CA ALA A 212 18.50 -8.33 4.94
C ALA A 212 18.05 -7.22 3.99
N SER A 213 18.05 -6.00 4.49
CA SER A 213 17.68 -4.81 3.74
C SER A 213 16.33 -4.92 3.00
N HIS A 214 15.25 -4.64 3.74
CA HIS A 214 14.35 -3.57 3.26
C HIS A 214 15.15 -2.26 3.22
N SER A 215 16.04 -2.15 2.23
CA SER A 215 16.58 -0.88 1.80
C SER A 215 15.38 -0.03 1.41
N MET A 216 15.17 1.09 2.10
CA MET A 216 14.19 2.08 1.65
C MET A 216 14.75 2.84 0.45
N SER A 217 14.99 2.09 -0.64
CA SER A 217 15.38 2.55 -1.99
C SER A 217 14.34 3.48 -2.63
N PHE A 218 13.21 3.66 -1.95
CA PHE A 218 12.02 4.36 -2.42
C PHE A 218 11.65 5.58 -1.56
N ILE A 219 12.65 6.33 -1.09
CA ILE A 219 12.40 7.69 -0.61
C ILE A 219 11.96 8.53 -1.82
N SER A 220 10.66 8.76 -1.96
CA SER A 220 10.11 9.56 -3.05
C SER A 220 10.73 10.97 -3.02
N ASP A 221 11.03 11.53 -4.19
CA ASP A 221 11.69 12.84 -4.33
C ASP A 221 10.85 13.98 -3.71
N ALA A 222 9.52 13.82 -3.69
CA ALA A 222 8.62 14.69 -2.93
C ALA A 222 8.86 14.63 -1.41
N ASN A 223 9.21 13.46 -0.86
CA ASN A 223 9.58 13.29 0.55
C ASN A 223 10.99 13.84 0.81
N ILE A 224 11.93 13.72 -0.14
CA ILE A 224 13.26 14.34 -0.05
C ILE A 224 13.13 15.87 -0.04
N LEU A 225 12.33 16.43 -0.95
CA LEU A 225 12.07 17.88 -1.02
C LEU A 225 11.27 18.38 0.20
N ALA A 226 10.31 17.61 0.70
CA ALA A 226 9.59 17.93 1.93
C ALA A 226 10.52 17.88 3.16
N LEU A 227 11.42 16.90 3.24
CA LEU A 227 12.45 16.83 4.27
C LEU A 227 13.43 18.01 4.16
N HIS A 228 13.89 18.35 2.95
CA HIS A 228 14.76 19.51 2.73
C HIS A 228 14.05 20.81 3.17
N ARG A 229 12.80 21.03 2.78
CA ARG A 229 11.98 22.18 3.21
C ARG A 229 11.77 22.20 4.74
N LEU A 230 11.51 21.07 5.36
CA LEU A 230 11.32 20.98 6.82
C LEU A 230 12.61 21.27 7.58
N LEU A 231 13.75 20.74 7.13
CA LEU A 231 15.06 21.01 7.74
C LEU A 231 15.50 22.47 7.53
N TRP A 232 15.41 22.98 6.29
CA TRP A 232 15.77 24.37 5.96
C TRP A 232 14.95 25.39 6.78
N ASN A 233 13.63 25.20 6.86
CA ASN A 233 12.72 26.13 7.54
C ASN A 233 12.81 26.06 9.08
N HIS A 234 13.53 25.09 9.65
CA HIS A 234 13.63 24.87 11.10
C HIS A 234 15.07 24.78 11.63
N GLN A 235 16.09 24.93 10.78
CA GLN A 235 17.50 24.77 11.17
C GLN A 235 17.90 25.70 12.33
N GLU A 236 17.46 26.96 12.34
CA GLU A 236 17.70 27.92 13.43
C GLU A 236 17.17 27.40 14.77
N LYS A 237 15.88 27.02 14.82
CA LYS A 237 15.22 26.51 16.03
C LYS A 237 15.85 25.21 16.54
N ILE A 238 16.35 24.37 15.64
CA ILE A 238 17.12 23.16 16.00
C ILE A 238 18.47 23.57 16.60
N GLY A 239 19.15 24.55 16.01
CA GLY A 239 20.40 25.13 16.51
C GLY A 239 20.27 25.76 17.90
N ASP A 240 19.19 26.50 18.17
CA ASP A 240 18.91 27.13 19.47
C ASP A 240 18.65 26.09 20.56
N TYR A 241 17.84 25.07 20.25
CA TYR A 241 17.59 23.94 21.16
C TYR A 241 18.87 23.16 21.47
N LEU A 242 19.73 22.93 20.47
CA LEU A 242 21.04 22.30 20.63
C LEU A 242 22.11 23.24 21.23
N SER A 243 21.81 24.52 21.44
CA SER A 243 22.68 25.48 22.14
C SER A 243 22.35 25.55 23.64
N SER A 244 21.04 25.52 23.95
CA SER A 244 20.48 25.63 25.30
C SER A 244 20.52 24.32 26.10
N SER A 245 20.30 23.16 25.47
CA SER A 245 20.46 21.87 26.14
C SER A 245 21.91 21.61 26.54
N ARG A 246 22.17 21.24 27.81
CA ARG A 246 23.52 20.92 28.31
C ARG A 246 23.94 19.49 27.93
N ASP A 247 23.04 18.52 28.07
CA ASP A 247 23.37 17.09 27.92
C ASP A 247 23.52 16.64 26.45
N HIS A 248 22.89 17.32 25.50
CA HIS A 248 22.93 16.94 24.08
C HIS A 248 24.13 17.51 23.31
N LYS A 249 25.01 18.32 23.94
CA LYS A 249 26.11 19.03 23.26
C LYS A 249 27.12 18.13 22.54
N ALA A 250 27.40 16.93 23.05
CA ALA A 250 28.34 16.01 22.41
C ALA A 250 27.75 15.24 21.21
N VAL A 251 26.47 14.86 21.29
CA VAL A 251 25.84 13.91 20.35
C VAL A 251 25.02 14.63 19.26
N GLY A 252 24.30 15.70 19.61
CA GLY A 252 23.42 16.41 18.68
C GLY A 252 24.15 17.46 17.82
N ARG A 253 25.22 18.07 18.34
CA ARG A 253 25.89 19.21 17.69
C ARG A 253 26.62 18.82 16.40
N ARG A 254 27.57 17.88 16.47
CA ARG A 254 28.37 17.45 15.30
C ARG A 254 27.53 16.99 14.09
N PRO A 255 26.42 16.24 14.25
CA PRO A 255 25.51 15.95 13.13
C PRO A 255 24.77 17.18 12.61
N PHE A 256 24.33 18.09 13.49
CA PHE A 256 23.67 19.33 13.10
C PHE A 256 24.62 20.27 12.32
N ASP A 257 25.86 20.44 12.76
CA ASP A 257 26.83 21.30 12.08
C ASP A 257 27.11 20.81 10.65
N LYS A 258 27.24 19.48 10.47
CA LYS A 258 27.33 18.84 9.14
C LYS A 258 26.06 19.03 8.30
N MET A 259 24.89 18.89 8.91
CA MET A 259 23.61 19.11 8.24
C MET A 259 23.47 20.56 7.77
N ALA A 260 23.85 21.54 8.59
CA ALA A 260 23.85 22.95 8.25
C ALA A 260 24.82 23.26 7.09
N THR A 261 26.02 22.65 7.06
CA THR A 261 26.92 22.77 5.90
C THR A 261 26.32 22.18 4.62
N LEU A 262 25.64 21.02 4.71
CA LEU A 262 24.97 20.41 3.57
C LEU A 262 23.79 21.25 3.07
N LEU A 263 22.96 21.79 3.97
CA LEU A 263 21.88 22.72 3.64
C LEU A 263 22.43 23.99 2.96
N ALA A 264 23.48 24.60 3.52
CA ALA A 264 24.12 25.78 2.93
C ALA A 264 24.69 25.53 1.52
N TYR A 265 25.17 24.31 1.24
CA TYR A 265 25.62 23.91 -0.11
C TYR A 265 24.46 23.62 -1.07
N LEU A 266 23.35 23.06 -0.59
CA LEU A 266 22.14 22.82 -1.37
C LEU A 266 21.33 24.10 -1.64
N GLY A 267 21.52 25.14 -0.84
CA GLY A 267 20.78 26.39 -0.90
C GLY A 267 19.32 26.25 -0.42
N PRO A 268 18.54 27.35 -0.46
CA PRO A 268 17.12 27.28 -0.15
C PRO A 268 16.41 26.34 -1.14
N PRO A 269 15.53 25.43 -0.65
CA PRO A 269 14.85 24.44 -1.48
C PRO A 269 14.01 25.13 -2.57
N GLU A 270 14.27 24.79 -3.85
CA GLU A 270 13.72 25.50 -5.01
C GLU A 270 12.26 25.96 -4.82
N HIS A 271 12.08 27.28 -4.84
CA HIS A 271 10.80 27.90 -5.18
C HIS A 271 10.60 27.83 -6.70
N LYS A 272 10.55 26.61 -7.25
CA LYS A 272 9.54 26.36 -8.27
C LYS A 272 8.20 26.60 -7.58
N PRO A 273 7.33 27.48 -8.10
CA PRO A 273 5.96 27.56 -7.64
C PRO A 273 5.31 26.18 -7.73
N VAL A 274 4.16 26.01 -7.08
CA VAL A 274 3.22 24.97 -7.53
C VAL A 274 2.57 25.52 -8.80
N ASP A 275 3.33 25.49 -9.89
CA ASP A 275 2.95 26.12 -11.15
C ASP A 275 1.61 25.59 -11.67
N SER A 276 0.89 26.46 -12.38
CA SER A 276 -0.51 26.27 -12.80
C SER A 276 -0.77 25.09 -13.77
N HIS A 277 0.23 24.26 -14.04
CA HIS A 277 0.08 22.95 -14.70
C HIS A 277 -0.71 21.95 -13.85
N LEU A 278 -0.82 22.16 -12.53
CA LEU A 278 -1.43 21.21 -11.59
C LEU A 278 -2.87 21.59 -11.18
N LEU A 279 -3.78 21.73 -12.16
CA LEU A 279 -5.23 21.94 -11.93
C LEU A 279 -5.84 20.94 -10.92
N PHE A 280 -5.29 19.72 -10.89
CA PHE A 280 -5.85 18.59 -10.17
C PHE A 280 -4.97 18.00 -9.04
N SER A 281 -3.68 18.34 -8.91
CA SER A 281 -2.73 17.56 -8.08
C SER A 281 -3.00 17.56 -6.57
N SER A 282 -3.96 18.34 -6.07
CA SER A 282 -4.44 18.22 -4.69
C SER A 282 -5.37 17.02 -4.54
N TYR A 283 -4.88 15.95 -3.90
CA TYR A 283 -5.66 14.73 -3.57
C TYR A 283 -7.05 15.04 -2.97
N ALA A 284 -7.11 16.07 -2.10
CA ALA A 284 -8.34 16.54 -1.46
C ALA A 284 -9.39 17.17 -2.41
N ARG A 285 -9.01 17.57 -3.63
CA ARG A 285 -9.94 18.04 -4.69
C ARG A 285 -10.38 16.90 -5.61
N TRP A 286 -9.63 15.80 -5.70
CA TRP A 286 -10.09 14.59 -6.40
C TRP A 286 -11.10 13.80 -5.57
N SER A 287 -10.90 13.68 -4.25
CA SER A 287 -11.84 12.96 -3.36
C SER A 287 -13.21 13.63 -3.19
N SER A 288 -13.47 14.76 -3.85
CA SER A 288 -14.69 15.56 -3.75
C SER A 288 -15.42 15.74 -5.09
N ILE A 289 -15.00 15.06 -6.16
CA ILE A 289 -15.62 15.14 -7.49
C ILE A 289 -15.74 13.73 -8.06
N ASP A 290 -16.95 13.29 -8.41
CA ASP A 290 -17.16 12.06 -9.17
C ASP A 290 -16.53 12.21 -10.57
N MET A 291 -15.35 11.61 -10.75
CA MET A 291 -14.48 11.82 -11.90
C MET A 291 -14.54 10.64 -12.86
N SER A 292 -15.74 10.36 -13.37
CA SER A 292 -15.94 9.41 -14.47
C SER A 292 -15.11 9.79 -15.70
N SER A 293 -14.84 8.82 -16.58
CA SER A 293 -14.09 9.00 -17.83
C SER A 293 -14.56 10.21 -18.63
N ASN A 294 -15.89 10.41 -18.70
CA ASN A 294 -16.52 11.46 -19.47
C ASN A 294 -16.32 12.84 -18.82
N ASN A 295 -16.41 12.94 -17.50
CA ASN A 295 -16.18 14.19 -16.77
C ASN A 295 -14.71 14.64 -16.93
N PHE A 296 -13.76 13.70 -16.84
CA PHE A 296 -12.34 14.00 -17.07
C PHE A 296 -12.07 14.45 -18.51
N GLU A 297 -12.61 13.75 -19.51
CA GLU A 297 -12.45 14.15 -20.92
C GLU A 297 -13.07 15.54 -21.18
N GLU A 298 -14.27 15.80 -20.65
CA GLU A 298 -14.97 17.08 -20.81
C GLU A 298 -14.18 18.24 -20.18
N ILE A 299 -13.55 18.05 -19.02
CA ILE A 299 -12.71 19.10 -18.39
C ILE A 299 -11.39 19.30 -19.18
N MET A 300 -10.78 18.24 -19.72
CA MET A 300 -9.59 18.38 -20.58
C MET A 300 -9.89 19.12 -21.89
N VAL A 301 -11.08 18.89 -22.47
CA VAL A 301 -11.57 19.62 -23.65
C VAL A 301 -11.89 21.08 -23.30
N LYS A 302 -12.63 21.35 -22.21
CA LYS A 302 -13.01 22.71 -21.76
C LYS A 302 -11.83 23.64 -21.47
N HIS A 303 -10.63 23.10 -21.21
CA HIS A 303 -9.41 23.88 -21.00
C HIS A 303 -8.44 23.86 -22.20
N ASN A 304 -8.91 23.50 -23.41
CA ASN A 304 -8.14 23.41 -24.66
C ASN A 304 -6.78 22.69 -24.53
N MET A 305 -6.69 21.66 -23.67
CA MET A 305 -5.43 20.95 -23.39
C MET A 305 -4.87 20.25 -24.64
N HIS A 306 -5.70 20.01 -25.65
CA HIS A 306 -5.32 19.43 -26.93
C HIS A 306 -4.55 20.39 -27.86
N GLU A 307 -4.68 21.71 -27.69
CA GLU A 307 -3.98 22.71 -28.52
C GLU A 307 -2.56 23.01 -28.04
N LYS A 308 -2.32 22.84 -26.73
CA LYS A 308 -1.05 23.14 -26.06
C LYS A 308 0.13 22.37 -26.66
N GLU A 309 1.26 23.06 -26.80
CA GLU A 309 2.51 22.47 -27.27
C GLU A 309 3.01 21.33 -26.37
N GLU A 310 2.78 21.43 -25.06
CA GLU A 310 3.04 20.37 -24.06
C GLU A 310 2.39 19.03 -24.45
N PHE A 311 1.16 19.05 -24.97
CA PHE A 311 0.44 17.85 -25.41
C PHE A 311 0.94 17.33 -26.76
N LYS A 312 1.32 18.23 -27.68
CA LYS A 312 1.94 17.87 -28.97
C LYS A 312 3.32 17.23 -28.77
N ALA A 313 4.11 17.75 -27.83
CA ALA A 313 5.38 17.16 -27.40
C ALA A 313 5.19 15.81 -26.70
N LEU A 314 4.18 15.68 -25.82
CA LEU A 314 3.86 14.40 -25.17
C LEU A 314 3.49 13.31 -26.20
N LYS A 315 2.81 13.68 -27.29
CA LYS A 315 2.53 12.76 -28.41
C LYS A 315 3.80 12.35 -29.17
N SER A 316 4.71 13.29 -29.48
CA SER A 316 5.95 12.94 -30.20
C SER A 316 6.90 12.06 -29.38
N LEU A 317 6.82 12.09 -28.04
CA LEU A 317 7.51 11.13 -27.17
C LEU A 317 7.07 9.67 -27.40
N ASN A 318 5.91 9.39 -28.02
CA ASN A 318 5.42 8.03 -28.29
C ASN A 318 5.48 7.12 -27.03
N ILE A 319 4.98 7.62 -25.90
CA ILE A 319 4.90 6.85 -24.64
C ILE A 319 3.80 5.79 -24.74
N PHE A 320 2.68 6.14 -25.37
CA PHE A 320 1.61 5.22 -25.75
C PHE A 320 1.18 5.46 -27.20
N TYR A 321 1.01 4.39 -27.98
CA TYR A 321 0.60 4.47 -29.39
C TYR A 321 -0.06 3.16 -29.86
N GLN A 322 -0.94 3.26 -30.84
CA GLN A 322 -1.43 2.11 -31.62
C GLN A 322 -0.49 1.90 -32.82
N ALA A 323 -0.08 0.66 -33.09
CA ALA A 323 0.60 0.31 -34.34
C ALA A 323 0.57 -1.20 -34.63
N GLY A 324 0.26 -1.60 -35.86
CA GLY A 324 0.23 -3.01 -36.24
C GLY A 324 -0.91 -3.83 -35.61
N THR A 325 -0.93 -5.12 -35.95
CA THR A 325 -2.05 -6.03 -35.69
C THR A 325 -1.53 -7.39 -35.19
N SER A 326 -2.26 -8.03 -34.27
CA SER A 326 -1.93 -9.38 -33.81
C SER A 326 -2.33 -10.46 -34.81
N LYS A 327 -1.89 -11.71 -34.59
CA LYS A 327 -2.28 -12.86 -35.42
C LYS A 327 -3.79 -13.15 -35.39
N LEU A 328 -4.52 -12.63 -34.40
CA LEU A 328 -5.98 -12.72 -34.29
C LEU A 328 -6.72 -11.58 -35.01
N GLY A 329 -5.99 -10.66 -35.65
CA GLY A 329 -6.56 -9.50 -36.34
C GLY A 329 -6.87 -8.30 -35.43
N TYR A 330 -6.46 -8.34 -34.15
CA TYR A 330 -6.74 -7.27 -33.19
C TYR A 330 -5.68 -6.15 -33.26
N PRO A 331 -6.07 -4.88 -33.15
CA PRO A 331 -5.13 -3.76 -33.15
C PRO A 331 -4.26 -3.79 -31.89
N VAL A 332 -2.95 -3.62 -32.07
CA VAL A 332 -1.99 -3.64 -30.94
C VAL A 332 -1.65 -2.22 -30.49
N PHE A 333 -1.67 -2.00 -29.18
CA PHE A 333 -1.24 -0.80 -28.50
C PHE A 333 0.04 -1.04 -27.72
N TYR A 334 0.96 -0.09 -27.72
CA TYR A 334 2.25 -0.18 -27.04
C TYR A 334 2.36 0.88 -25.95
N TYR A 335 2.67 0.48 -24.73
CA TYR A 335 3.12 1.36 -23.65
C TYR A 335 4.61 1.16 -23.41
N ILE A 336 5.41 2.22 -23.56
CA ILE A 336 6.87 2.16 -23.44
C ILE A 336 7.31 2.90 -22.16
N ALA A 337 7.43 2.18 -21.05
CA ALA A 337 7.62 2.76 -19.72
C ALA A 337 8.84 3.69 -19.63
N ARG A 338 9.96 3.30 -20.26
CA ARG A 338 11.21 4.07 -20.35
C ARG A 338 11.12 5.42 -21.07
N ARG A 339 10.01 5.73 -21.74
CA ARG A 339 9.77 7.04 -22.39
C ARG A 339 8.98 8.00 -21.49
N TYR A 340 8.27 7.50 -20.48
CA TYR A 340 7.68 8.33 -19.44
C TYR A 340 8.76 8.74 -18.43
N LYS A 341 8.87 10.04 -18.15
CA LYS A 341 9.80 10.57 -17.15
C LYS A 341 9.07 11.35 -16.07
N LEU A 342 9.31 10.99 -14.82
CA LEU A 342 8.70 11.65 -13.67
C LEU A 342 9.24 13.09 -13.53
N GLY A 343 8.35 14.08 -13.65
CA GLY A 343 8.69 15.50 -13.51
C GLY A 343 9.02 16.23 -14.82
N GLU A 344 9.39 15.51 -15.88
CA GLU A 344 9.41 16.05 -17.25
C GLU A 344 8.07 15.80 -17.98
N THR A 345 7.41 14.67 -17.73
CA THR A 345 6.14 14.30 -18.38
C THR A 345 4.93 14.52 -17.46
N ASN A 346 3.97 15.32 -17.93
CA ASN A 346 2.70 15.54 -17.26
C ASN A 346 1.82 14.27 -17.29
N GLY A 347 1.43 13.77 -16.11
CA GLY A 347 0.67 12.53 -15.96
C GLY A 347 -0.78 12.64 -16.44
N ASP A 348 -1.43 13.78 -16.22
CA ASP A 348 -2.84 13.98 -16.60
C ASP A 348 -2.99 14.07 -18.13
N LEU A 349 -2.03 14.72 -18.80
CA LEU A 349 -1.97 14.76 -20.27
C LEU A 349 -1.67 13.39 -20.87
N LEU A 350 -0.93 12.50 -20.18
CA LEU A 350 -0.72 11.13 -20.65
C LEU A 350 -1.99 10.28 -20.49
N ILE A 351 -2.72 10.41 -19.39
CA ILE A 351 -4.03 9.74 -19.20
C ILE A 351 -5.00 10.17 -20.32
N TYR A 352 -5.10 11.48 -20.58
CA TYR A 352 -5.91 12.02 -21.68
C TYR A 352 -5.48 11.52 -23.06
N HIS A 353 -4.17 11.45 -23.34
CA HIS A 353 -3.65 10.88 -24.59
C HIS A 353 -4.02 9.41 -24.78
N VAL A 354 -3.92 8.58 -23.73
CA VAL A 354 -4.30 7.16 -23.80
C VAL A 354 -5.80 7.00 -24.02
N ILE A 355 -6.64 7.78 -23.32
CA ILE A 355 -8.10 7.75 -23.51
C ILE A 355 -8.45 8.10 -24.98
N LEU A 356 -7.91 9.20 -25.52
CA LEU A 356 -8.15 9.56 -26.93
C LEU A 356 -7.61 8.52 -27.93
N THR A 357 -6.52 7.83 -27.60
CA THR A 357 -5.92 6.80 -28.47
C THR A 357 -6.72 5.49 -28.45
N LEU A 358 -7.32 5.13 -27.31
CA LEU A 358 -8.19 3.96 -27.16
C LEU A 358 -9.62 4.21 -27.65
N LYS A 359 -10.15 5.44 -27.54
CA LYS A 359 -11.56 5.79 -27.80
C LYS A 359 -12.16 5.24 -29.12
N PRO A 360 -11.45 5.23 -30.27
CA PRO A 360 -11.96 4.63 -31.51
C PRO A 360 -12.11 3.09 -31.47
N PHE A 361 -11.49 2.44 -30.50
CA PHE A 361 -11.35 0.98 -30.36
C PHE A 361 -11.99 0.43 -29.07
N CYS A 362 -12.52 1.27 -28.18
CA CYS A 362 -13.16 0.83 -26.92
C CYS A 362 -14.39 -0.08 -27.10
N HIS A 363 -14.88 -0.26 -28.33
CA HIS A 363 -16.01 -1.13 -28.69
C HIS A 363 -15.61 -2.41 -29.45
N SER A 364 -14.31 -2.67 -29.63
CA SER A 364 -13.79 -3.87 -30.30
C SER A 364 -12.62 -4.47 -29.53
N PRO A 365 -12.38 -5.79 -29.63
CA PRO A 365 -11.26 -6.43 -28.94
C PRO A 365 -9.91 -5.89 -29.42
N PHE A 366 -9.02 -5.56 -28.48
CA PHE A 366 -7.67 -5.04 -28.74
C PHE A 366 -6.62 -5.65 -27.82
N GLU A 367 -5.34 -5.54 -28.21
CA GLU A 367 -4.22 -6.10 -27.45
C GLU A 367 -3.24 -5.01 -27.00
N VAL A 368 -2.56 -5.21 -25.87
CA VAL A 368 -1.63 -4.23 -25.28
C VAL A 368 -0.26 -4.86 -25.02
N VAL A 369 0.81 -4.24 -25.49
CA VAL A 369 2.20 -4.59 -25.16
C VAL A 369 2.77 -3.55 -24.20
N VAL A 370 3.24 -3.99 -23.05
CA VAL A 370 3.78 -3.15 -21.97
C VAL A 370 5.28 -3.41 -21.85
N ASP A 371 6.10 -2.49 -22.38
CA ASP A 371 7.56 -2.57 -22.34
C ASP A 371 8.11 -1.93 -21.06
N PHE A 372 8.55 -2.77 -20.12
CA PHE A 372 9.22 -2.35 -18.88
C PHE A 372 10.76 -2.33 -18.97
N THR A 373 11.32 -2.49 -20.17
CA THR A 373 12.77 -2.36 -20.41
C THR A 373 13.31 -1.04 -19.84
N HIS A 374 14.31 -1.11 -18.96
CA HIS A 374 14.88 0.03 -18.21
C HIS A 374 13.88 0.82 -17.33
N MET A 375 12.77 0.24 -16.87
CA MET A 375 11.93 0.90 -15.85
C MET A 375 12.65 0.98 -14.49
N CYS A 376 12.64 2.15 -13.88
CA CYS A 376 13.31 2.47 -12.61
C CYS A 376 12.66 3.70 -11.93
N SER A 377 13.25 4.20 -10.83
CA SER A 377 12.71 5.28 -9.99
C SER A 377 12.35 6.59 -10.71
N VAL A 378 13.07 6.94 -11.78
CA VAL A 378 12.80 8.15 -12.58
C VAL A 378 11.67 7.98 -13.60
N ASN A 379 11.31 6.75 -13.96
CA ASN A 379 10.33 6.46 -15.03
C ASN A 379 9.04 5.82 -14.46
N ARG A 380 8.69 6.18 -13.21
CA ARG A 380 7.57 5.63 -12.45
C ARG A 380 6.35 6.55 -12.45
N PHE A 381 5.15 5.98 -12.51
CA PHE A 381 3.97 6.69 -12.02
C PHE A 381 4.08 6.88 -10.49
N ARG A 382 3.57 8.01 -9.99
CA ARG A 382 3.28 8.16 -8.55
C ARG A 382 1.97 7.45 -8.22
N THR A 383 1.81 7.03 -6.98
CA THR A 383 0.59 6.39 -6.44
C THR A 383 -0.69 7.15 -6.80
N GLU A 384 -0.65 8.48 -6.71
CA GLU A 384 -1.77 9.38 -7.03
C GLU A 384 -2.22 9.32 -8.51
N PHE A 385 -1.29 9.18 -9.46
CA PHE A 385 -1.61 8.96 -10.88
C PHE A 385 -2.01 7.51 -11.15
N LEU A 386 -1.39 6.54 -10.45
CA LEU A 386 -1.71 5.12 -10.58
C LEU A 386 -3.16 4.83 -10.16
N GLN A 387 -3.66 5.49 -9.11
CA GLN A 387 -5.07 5.42 -8.71
C GLN A 387 -6.02 5.94 -9.82
N LYS A 388 -5.65 7.03 -10.50
CA LYS A 388 -6.47 7.62 -11.57
C LYS A 388 -6.51 6.78 -12.83
N TRP A 389 -5.40 6.13 -13.19
CA TRP A 389 -5.40 5.18 -14.30
C TRP A 389 -6.55 4.17 -14.17
N PHE A 390 -6.82 3.65 -12.96
CA PHE A 390 -7.90 2.70 -12.70
C PHE A 390 -9.30 3.30 -12.50
N HIS A 391 -9.43 4.62 -12.32
CA HIS A 391 -10.73 5.29 -12.12
C HIS A 391 -11.23 6.04 -13.37
N VAL A 392 -10.32 6.50 -14.22
CA VAL A 392 -10.62 7.41 -15.34
C VAL A 392 -10.63 6.69 -16.69
N LEU A 393 -9.99 5.52 -16.82
CA LEU A 393 -10.14 4.66 -18.00
C LEU A 393 -11.59 4.09 -18.05
N PRO A 394 -12.28 4.13 -19.20
CA PRO A 394 -13.62 3.57 -19.34
C PRO A 394 -13.67 2.07 -19.03
N GLU A 395 -14.72 1.60 -18.35
CA GLU A 395 -14.91 0.18 -18.00
C GLU A 395 -14.89 -0.73 -19.25
N LEU A 396 -15.55 -0.28 -20.33
CA LEU A 396 -15.53 -0.90 -21.67
C LEU A 396 -14.12 -1.19 -22.21
N ALA A 397 -13.12 -0.36 -21.87
CA ALA A 397 -11.74 -0.58 -22.30
C ALA A 397 -11.10 -1.77 -21.57
N TYR A 398 -11.45 -2.02 -20.30
CA TYR A 398 -10.97 -3.18 -19.54
C TYR A 398 -11.64 -4.49 -19.98
N GLU A 399 -12.92 -4.42 -20.36
CA GLU A 399 -13.65 -5.55 -20.92
C GLU A 399 -13.05 -5.99 -22.27
N ASN A 400 -12.76 -5.02 -23.15
CA ASN A 400 -12.30 -5.28 -24.53
C ASN A 400 -10.78 -5.47 -24.71
N ILE A 401 -9.93 -5.33 -23.67
CA ILE A 401 -8.57 -5.90 -23.72
C ILE A 401 -8.68 -7.41 -23.91
N HIS A 402 -8.21 -7.95 -25.04
CA HIS A 402 -8.12 -9.39 -25.27
C HIS A 402 -6.95 -9.98 -24.46
N ALA A 403 -5.75 -9.45 -24.68
CA ALA A 403 -4.53 -9.82 -23.98
C ALA A 403 -3.65 -8.60 -23.70
N ALA A 404 -2.86 -8.68 -22.62
CA ALA A 404 -1.89 -7.68 -22.21
C ALA A 404 -0.52 -8.35 -21.96
N TYR A 405 0.40 -8.15 -22.90
CA TYR A 405 1.75 -8.72 -22.92
C TYR A 405 2.71 -7.86 -22.10
N ILE A 406 3.21 -8.42 -21.00
CA ILE A 406 4.11 -7.73 -20.08
C ILE A 406 5.55 -8.16 -20.37
N TYR A 407 6.34 -7.25 -20.95
CA TYR A 407 7.70 -7.52 -21.42
C TYR A 407 8.77 -6.89 -20.52
N ASN A 408 9.88 -7.61 -20.30
CA ASN A 408 11.05 -7.16 -19.52
C ASN A 408 10.75 -6.63 -18.09
N CYS A 409 9.87 -7.33 -17.37
CA CYS A 409 9.62 -7.11 -15.94
C CYS A 409 10.88 -7.37 -15.07
N ASN A 410 11.66 -6.32 -14.82
CA ASN A 410 12.85 -6.38 -13.97
C ASN A 410 12.51 -6.50 -12.46
N SER A 411 13.54 -6.59 -11.59
CA SER A 411 13.36 -6.64 -10.13
C SER A 411 12.62 -5.41 -9.58
N TRP A 412 12.98 -4.21 -10.05
CA TRP A 412 12.39 -2.95 -9.62
C TRP A 412 10.87 -2.90 -9.90
N VAL A 413 10.40 -3.41 -11.04
CA VAL A 413 8.95 -3.50 -11.32
C VAL A 413 8.27 -4.45 -10.34
N ARG A 414 8.88 -5.59 -10.01
CA ARG A 414 8.34 -6.56 -9.03
C ARG A 414 8.33 -6.03 -7.59
N GLU A 415 9.15 -5.04 -7.26
CA GLU A 415 9.09 -4.30 -5.99
C GLU A 415 8.02 -3.20 -6.05
N TYR A 416 7.95 -2.44 -7.14
CA TYR A 416 6.95 -1.40 -7.36
C TYR A 416 5.52 -1.93 -7.34
N THR A 417 5.27 -3.13 -7.91
CA THR A 417 3.94 -3.75 -7.87
C THR A 417 3.58 -4.27 -6.48
N LYS A 418 4.53 -4.82 -5.72
CA LYS A 418 4.35 -5.19 -4.30
C LYS A 418 4.11 -3.98 -3.39
N PHE A 419 4.65 -2.80 -3.73
CA PHE A 419 4.35 -1.58 -2.97
C PHE A 419 2.92 -1.08 -3.24
N HIS A 420 2.44 -1.23 -4.49
CA HIS A 420 1.09 -0.83 -4.90
C HIS A 420 0.09 -2.01 -4.87
N ASP A 421 0.32 -2.99 -3.99
CA ASP A 421 -0.36 -4.30 -4.00
C ASP A 421 -1.90 -4.18 -3.96
N GLN A 422 -2.43 -3.25 -3.17
CA GLN A 422 -3.85 -2.96 -3.03
C GLN A 422 -4.49 -2.37 -4.31
N LEU A 423 -3.74 -1.55 -5.06
CA LEU A 423 -4.22 -0.93 -6.31
C LEU A 423 -4.16 -1.91 -7.48
N LEU A 424 -3.19 -2.84 -7.44
CA LEU A 424 -2.97 -3.83 -8.49
C LEU A 424 -3.60 -5.18 -8.16
N ALA A 425 -4.26 -5.32 -7.01
CA ALA A 425 -4.99 -6.52 -6.60
C ALA A 425 -6.01 -7.00 -7.65
N PRO A 426 -6.81 -6.14 -8.32
CA PRO A 426 -7.73 -6.57 -9.38
C PRO A 426 -7.04 -7.18 -10.62
N LEU A 427 -5.74 -6.95 -10.80
CA LEU A 427 -4.95 -7.51 -11.89
C LEU A 427 -4.33 -8.87 -11.52
N LYS A 428 -4.28 -9.25 -10.24
CA LYS A 428 -3.67 -10.52 -9.79
C LYS A 428 -4.48 -11.72 -10.30
N GLY A 429 -3.80 -12.66 -10.96
CA GLY A 429 -4.43 -13.86 -11.51
C GLY A 429 -5.33 -13.62 -12.73
N ASN A 430 -5.37 -12.40 -13.27
CA ASN A 430 -6.12 -12.10 -14.49
C ASN A 430 -5.47 -12.83 -15.68
N ARG A 431 -6.21 -13.79 -16.26
CA ARG A 431 -5.73 -14.65 -17.37
C ARG A 431 -5.41 -13.89 -18.66
N LYS A 432 -5.87 -12.63 -18.80
CA LYS A 432 -5.51 -11.75 -19.92
C LYS A 432 -4.05 -11.27 -19.86
N LEU A 433 -3.36 -11.37 -18.71
CA LEU A 433 -1.96 -10.95 -18.55
C LEU A 433 -0.99 -12.07 -18.94
N VAL A 434 -0.13 -11.79 -19.92
CA VAL A 434 0.86 -12.75 -20.44
C VAL A 434 2.25 -12.18 -20.25
N PHE A 435 3.11 -12.83 -19.45
CA PHE A 435 4.48 -12.38 -19.23
C PHE A 435 5.43 -12.93 -20.31
N ILE A 436 6.17 -12.01 -20.96
CA ILE A 436 7.07 -12.31 -22.07
C ILE A 436 8.53 -12.16 -21.59
N GLU A 437 9.25 -13.28 -21.57
CA GLU A 437 10.61 -13.39 -20.99
C GLU A 437 11.73 -13.18 -22.02
N ALA A 438 11.41 -13.27 -23.32
CA ALA A 438 12.30 -13.06 -24.45
C ALA A 438 11.50 -12.53 -25.64
N PRO A 439 12.04 -11.62 -26.47
CA PRO A 439 11.29 -10.98 -27.54
C PRO A 439 10.76 -11.99 -28.57
N ALA A 440 11.48 -13.09 -28.80
CA ALA A 440 11.04 -14.19 -29.66
C ALA A 440 9.69 -14.81 -29.26
N ARG A 441 9.27 -14.73 -27.98
CA ARG A 441 7.94 -15.20 -27.53
C ARG A 441 6.81 -14.21 -27.82
N LEU A 442 7.11 -12.99 -28.25
CA LEU A 442 6.09 -12.09 -28.79
C LEU A 442 5.68 -12.53 -30.21
N ASN A 443 6.58 -13.23 -30.93
CA ASN A 443 6.32 -13.82 -32.25
C ASN A 443 5.25 -14.92 -32.21
N ASP A 444 4.91 -15.44 -31.03
CA ASP A 444 3.80 -16.38 -30.84
C ASP A 444 2.43 -15.70 -31.06
N PHE A 445 2.35 -14.38 -30.82
CA PHE A 445 1.11 -13.60 -30.77
C PHE A 445 1.00 -12.51 -31.85
N ILE A 446 2.12 -11.89 -32.22
CA ILE A 446 2.20 -10.77 -33.17
C ILE A 446 3.31 -11.08 -34.17
N GLU A 447 3.03 -11.02 -35.48
CA GLU A 447 4.06 -11.29 -36.49
C GLU A 447 5.21 -10.27 -36.44
N PRO A 448 6.47 -10.65 -36.71
CA PRO A 448 7.63 -9.77 -36.54
C PRO A 448 7.59 -8.47 -37.36
N ASP A 449 6.91 -8.49 -38.52
CA ASP A 449 6.70 -7.31 -39.37
C ASP A 449 5.62 -6.36 -38.81
N GLN A 450 4.71 -6.86 -37.98
CA GLN A 450 3.67 -6.11 -37.27
C GLN A 450 4.13 -5.61 -35.89
N GLN A 451 5.19 -6.21 -35.32
CA GLN A 451 5.77 -5.75 -34.06
C GLN A 451 6.37 -4.34 -34.19
N ARG A 452 6.08 -3.48 -33.21
CA ARG A 452 6.47 -2.05 -33.19
C ARG A 452 7.08 -1.64 -31.86
N LEU A 453 7.83 -2.55 -31.23
CA LEU A 453 8.71 -2.24 -30.11
C LEU A 453 9.85 -1.28 -30.54
N PRO A 454 10.42 -0.49 -29.61
CA PRO A 454 11.58 0.34 -29.91
C PRO A 454 12.80 -0.50 -30.33
N GLY A 455 13.55 -0.09 -31.36
CA GLY A 455 14.77 -0.82 -31.78
C GLY A 455 15.78 -1.01 -30.64
N ALA A 456 15.98 0.02 -29.82
CA ALA A 456 16.80 -0.04 -28.60
C ALA A 456 16.16 -0.81 -27.42
N THR A 457 15.04 -1.48 -27.62
CA THR A 457 14.47 -2.51 -26.71
C THR A 457 14.78 -3.92 -27.27
N LEU A 458 14.84 -4.07 -28.61
CA LEU A 458 15.17 -5.32 -29.30
C LEU A 458 16.67 -5.62 -29.28
N SER A 459 17.54 -4.62 -29.46
CA SER A 459 19.00 -4.76 -29.52
C SER A 459 19.65 -5.30 -28.23
N LEU A 460 18.90 -5.41 -27.12
CA LEU A 460 19.39 -5.94 -25.84
C LEU A 460 19.57 -7.47 -25.84
N ASP A 461 18.94 -8.20 -26.76
CA ASP A 461 19.13 -9.66 -26.90
C ASP A 461 20.28 -10.00 -27.87
N GLU A 462 20.73 -9.03 -28.70
CA GLU A 462 21.88 -9.18 -29.60
C GLU A 462 23.23 -9.13 -28.84
N ASP A 463 23.31 -8.41 -27.72
CA ASP A 463 24.55 -8.15 -26.97
C ASP A 463 25.00 -9.32 -26.04
N LEU A 464 24.68 -10.55 -26.43
CA LEU A 464 24.99 -11.81 -25.71
C LEU A 464 26.45 -12.27 -25.91
N LYS A 465 27.41 -11.41 -25.53
CA LYS A 465 28.85 -11.71 -25.61
C LYS A 465 29.27 -12.84 -24.66
N VAL A 466 29.48 -14.03 -25.21
CA VAL A 466 29.98 -15.20 -24.47
C VAL A 466 31.50 -15.12 -24.28
N PHE A 467 31.96 -15.03 -23.03
CA PHE A 467 33.39 -15.02 -22.68
C PHE A 467 33.88 -16.44 -22.38
N ASN A 468 34.72 -16.99 -23.26
CA ASN A 468 35.14 -18.40 -23.21
C ASN A 468 36.26 -18.73 -22.19
N SER A 469 36.85 -17.72 -21.53
CA SER A 469 38.05 -17.88 -20.69
C SER A 469 37.94 -17.15 -19.36
N ALA A 470 37.14 -17.69 -18.42
CA ALA A 470 37.02 -17.16 -17.06
C ALA A 470 37.59 -18.15 -16.03
N HIS A 471 38.72 -17.81 -15.41
CA HIS A 471 39.32 -18.63 -14.36
C HIS A 471 38.64 -18.38 -13.01
N LYS A 472 38.11 -19.44 -12.39
CA LYS A 472 37.51 -19.40 -11.05
C LYS A 472 38.62 -19.56 -10.00
N LEU A 473 38.83 -18.56 -9.14
CA LEU A 473 39.67 -18.69 -7.96
C LEU A 473 39.01 -19.68 -6.97
N SER A 474 39.45 -20.93 -7.02
CA SER A 474 38.98 -22.05 -6.19
C SER A 474 40.07 -23.12 -6.13
N PRO A 475 40.30 -23.84 -5.00
CA PRO A 475 41.43 -24.78 -4.85
C PRO A 475 41.35 -26.08 -5.68
N LYS A 476 40.50 -26.15 -6.71
CA LYS A 476 40.35 -27.29 -7.62
C LYS A 476 40.07 -26.77 -9.03
N ASP A 477 40.89 -27.19 -10.00
CA ASP A 477 40.79 -26.79 -11.41
C ASP A 477 39.55 -27.37 -12.09
N THR A 478 38.41 -26.71 -11.87
CA THR A 478 37.17 -26.94 -12.62
C THR A 478 36.99 -25.80 -13.61
N LYS A 479 37.14 -26.07 -14.91
CA LYS A 479 36.77 -25.12 -15.97
C LYS A 479 35.26 -24.88 -15.90
N VAL A 480 34.84 -23.63 -15.68
CA VAL A 480 33.43 -23.24 -15.58
C VAL A 480 33.07 -22.29 -16.73
N TYR A 481 32.08 -22.66 -17.53
CA TYR A 481 31.53 -21.80 -18.56
C TYR A 481 30.65 -20.71 -17.93
N ILE A 482 31.01 -19.44 -18.08
CA ILE A 482 30.22 -18.32 -17.55
C ILE A 482 29.53 -17.58 -18.70
N LYS A 483 28.24 -17.85 -18.91
CA LYS A 483 27.37 -17.00 -19.73
C LYS A 483 27.15 -15.66 -19.02
N VAL A 484 28.01 -14.68 -19.29
CA VAL A 484 27.79 -13.28 -18.88
C VAL A 484 26.91 -12.60 -19.94
N SER A 485 25.61 -12.87 -19.91
CA SER A 485 24.65 -12.02 -20.62
C SER A 485 24.63 -10.64 -19.96
N CYS A 486 24.59 -9.54 -20.73
CA CYS A 486 24.37 -8.20 -20.18
C CYS A 486 22.91 -7.95 -19.74
N LYS A 487 22.16 -9.01 -19.39
CA LYS A 487 20.84 -8.92 -18.75
C LYS A 487 21.02 -8.41 -17.32
N THR A 488 20.78 -7.12 -17.13
CA THR A 488 20.65 -6.43 -15.83
C THR A 488 19.46 -6.97 -15.03
N GLY A 489 19.59 -8.20 -14.54
CA GLY A 489 18.54 -8.93 -13.83
C GLY A 489 18.76 -10.44 -13.66
N MET A 490 19.78 -11.06 -14.28
CA MET A 490 20.02 -12.51 -14.13
C MET A 490 21.45 -12.85 -13.69
N LYS A 491 21.64 -12.92 -12.37
CA LYS A 491 22.67 -13.77 -11.75
C LYS A 491 22.02 -14.69 -10.70
N ALA A 492 22.16 -15.99 -10.96
CA ALA A 492 22.10 -17.13 -10.04
C ALA A 492 21.17 -17.09 -8.81
N LEU A 493 20.11 -17.92 -8.88
CA LEU A 493 19.78 -18.99 -7.91
C LEU A 493 20.19 -18.78 -6.43
N GLY A 494 19.17 -18.63 -5.59
CA GLY A 494 19.27 -18.33 -4.15
C GLY A 494 18.45 -17.08 -3.86
N ILE A 495 17.17 -17.15 -3.49
CA ILE A 495 16.49 -18.17 -2.68
C ILE A 495 15.37 -18.90 -3.46
N MET A 496 15.32 -20.23 -3.36
CA MET A 496 14.31 -21.08 -3.99
C MET A 496 13.17 -21.43 -3.01
N TYR A 497 12.36 -20.43 -2.64
CA TYR A 497 11.16 -20.61 -1.81
C TYR A 497 10.03 -19.66 -2.26
N VAL A 498 8.79 -19.93 -1.83
CA VAL A 498 7.55 -19.15 -2.06
C VAL A 498 6.94 -19.19 -3.47
N LEU A 499 7.69 -19.43 -4.56
CA LEU A 499 7.09 -19.53 -5.91
C LEU A 499 6.49 -20.90 -6.29
N PHE A 500 6.66 -21.94 -5.47
CA PHE A 500 6.04 -23.26 -5.70
C PHE A 500 4.55 -23.33 -5.29
N TYR A 501 4.05 -22.38 -4.50
CA TYR A 501 2.77 -22.51 -3.79
C TYR A 501 1.53 -22.03 -4.57
N LEU A 502 1.64 -21.82 -5.89
CA LEU A 502 0.57 -21.25 -6.72
C LEU A 502 0.33 -22.00 -8.05
N HIS A 503 0.82 -23.24 -8.20
CA HIS A 503 0.53 -24.09 -9.35
C HIS A 503 0.05 -25.52 -9.00
N GLU A 504 0.36 -26.04 -7.80
CA GLU A 504 -0.10 -27.37 -7.35
C GLU A 504 -1.44 -27.33 -6.60
N GLN A 505 -2.53 -27.05 -7.32
CA GLN A 505 -3.90 -27.37 -6.86
C GLN A 505 -4.84 -27.87 -7.98
N LYS A 506 -4.32 -28.35 -9.12
CA LYS A 506 -5.16 -28.87 -10.23
C LYS A 506 -4.67 -30.14 -10.95
N THR A 507 -3.72 -30.89 -10.40
CA THR A 507 -3.19 -32.12 -11.02
C THR A 507 -2.92 -33.24 -10.01
N THR A 508 -3.94 -33.61 -9.22
CA THR A 508 -3.89 -34.75 -8.29
C THR A 508 -5.22 -35.53 -8.21
N THR A 509 -5.68 -36.02 -9.37
CA THR A 509 -6.69 -37.08 -9.48
C THR A 509 -6.54 -37.76 -10.85
N VAL A 510 -6.61 -39.10 -10.90
CA VAL A 510 -6.47 -39.94 -12.13
C VAL A 510 -5.03 -39.85 -12.71
N ASP A 511 -4.15 -40.85 -12.66
CA ASP A 511 -4.28 -42.31 -12.56
C ASP A 511 -3.14 -42.98 -11.75
N ASN A 512 -3.42 -44.10 -11.07
CA ASN A 512 -2.77 -45.41 -11.34
C ASN A 512 -3.29 -46.53 -10.40
N LYS A 513 -3.76 -47.62 -11.02
CA LYS A 513 -4.22 -48.91 -10.44
C LYS A 513 -5.56 -48.90 -9.68
#